data_AF-A0A2E1UUY4-F1
#
_entry.id   AF-A0A2E1UUY4-F1
#
_cell.length_a   1.000
_cell.length_b   1.000
_cell.length_c   1.000
_cell.angle_alpha   90.00
_cell.angle_beta   90.00
_cell.angle_gamma   90.00
#
_symmetry.space_group_name_H-M   'P 1'
#
loop_
_entity.id
_entity.type
_entity.pdbx_description
1 polymer ?
#
loop_
_entity_poly.entity_id
_entity_poly.type
_entity_poly.pdbx_seq_one_letter_code
_entity_poly.pdbx_strand_id
1 'polypeptide(L)'
;IIKDNLNISDKEITLIQKIIKKQNARPGSIILNKKDYNYIIPDIKVSKINSEWVIKSNKLISPEIKINEKYINIDEKNMSEDDKKYIKENLQEAKLFIKNINYRNDTLLRLAKCVFQKQLDFFDNGIEKLNPMNLKEVAKDMDVHESTVSRLSNGKYIETPYGVFELKFFFSSSIKNDYGKDYSSKSIKEKIKKIISHENKKKPLSDNQIKNMLFKDGIELARRTVSKYRESLNFESSSDRKNK
;
A
#
# COMPACT_ATOMS: atom_id res chain seq x y z
N ILE A 1 -14.84 -2.07 42.33
CA ILE A 1 -16.12 -2.28 41.61
C ILE A 1 -16.51 -3.76 41.55
N ILE A 2 -15.88 -4.62 40.73
CA ILE A 2 -16.30 -6.05 40.64
C ILE A 2 -16.08 -6.79 41.97
N LYS A 3 -14.95 -6.51 42.65
CA LYS A 3 -14.65 -7.04 43.99
C LYS A 3 -15.70 -6.67 45.03
N ASP A 4 -16.03 -5.39 45.08
CA ASP A 4 -16.94 -4.81 46.08
C ASP A 4 -18.39 -5.21 45.83
N ASN A 5 -18.78 -5.41 44.56
CA ASN A 5 -20.11 -5.90 44.20
C ASN A 5 -20.31 -7.39 44.46
N LEU A 6 -19.22 -8.18 44.53
CA LEU A 6 -19.29 -9.64 44.68
C LEU A 6 -18.76 -10.13 46.05
N ASN A 7 -18.26 -9.22 46.91
CA ASN A 7 -17.70 -9.52 48.24
C ASN A 7 -16.66 -10.66 48.26
N ILE A 8 -15.72 -10.63 47.31
CA ILE A 8 -14.68 -11.68 47.16
C ILE A 8 -13.30 -11.14 47.53
N SER A 9 -12.41 -12.01 48.02
CA SER A 9 -11.03 -11.64 48.36
C SER A 9 -10.15 -11.46 47.11
N ASP A 10 -9.03 -10.73 47.23
CA ASP A 10 -8.10 -10.51 46.09
C ASP A 10 -7.54 -11.82 45.54
N LYS A 11 -7.30 -12.80 46.42
CA LYS A 11 -6.80 -14.13 46.03
C LYS A 11 -7.83 -14.88 45.17
N GLU A 12 -9.11 -14.80 45.51
CA GLU A 12 -10.20 -15.45 44.78
C GLU A 12 -10.41 -14.82 43.41
N ILE A 13 -10.33 -13.48 43.31
CA ILE A 13 -10.43 -12.78 42.02
C ILE A 13 -9.29 -13.19 41.09
N THR A 14 -8.06 -13.28 41.58
CA THR A 14 -6.94 -13.76 40.76
C THR A 14 -7.13 -15.19 40.30
N LEU A 15 -7.74 -16.05 41.11
CA LEU A 15 -8.04 -17.44 40.74
C LEU A 15 -9.11 -17.50 39.64
N ILE A 16 -10.21 -16.74 39.80
CA ILE A 16 -11.31 -16.66 38.83
C ILE A 16 -10.80 -16.12 37.49
N GLN A 17 -9.99 -15.06 37.49
CA GLN A 17 -9.37 -14.52 36.27
C GLN A 17 -8.51 -15.57 35.56
N LYS A 18 -7.78 -16.40 36.30
CA LYS A 18 -6.93 -17.46 35.74
C LYS A 18 -7.77 -18.56 35.09
N ILE A 19 -8.95 -18.88 35.64
CA ILE A 19 -9.89 -19.85 35.07
C ILE A 19 -10.53 -19.29 33.80
N ILE A 20 -11.03 -18.05 33.83
CA ILE A 20 -11.66 -17.40 32.66
C ILE A 20 -10.65 -17.29 31.50
N LYS A 21 -9.41 -16.90 31.78
CA LYS A 21 -8.35 -16.82 30.75
C LYS A 21 -7.94 -18.17 30.15
N LYS A 22 -8.19 -19.28 30.85
CA LYS A 22 -7.95 -20.63 30.31
C LYS A 22 -9.05 -21.08 29.35
N GLN A 23 -10.21 -20.43 29.36
CA GLN A 23 -11.29 -20.73 28.43
C GLN A 23 -10.98 -20.13 27.06
N ASN A 24 -11.31 -20.86 26.00
CA ASN A 24 -11.21 -20.33 24.66
C ASN A 24 -12.41 -19.44 24.37
N ALA A 25 -12.21 -18.14 24.23
CA ALA A 25 -13.28 -17.19 23.90
C ALA A 25 -13.87 -17.41 22.48
N ARG A 26 -13.19 -18.18 21.62
CA ARG A 26 -13.60 -18.48 20.23
C ARG A 26 -13.30 -19.94 19.87
N PRO A 27 -13.99 -20.92 20.48
CA PRO A 27 -13.74 -22.35 20.25
C PRO A 27 -13.95 -22.75 18.78
N GLY A 28 -14.90 -22.12 18.07
CA GLY A 28 -15.16 -22.34 16.65
C GLY A 28 -14.06 -21.86 15.69
N SER A 29 -13.05 -21.11 16.16
CA SER A 29 -11.90 -20.71 15.32
C SER A 29 -11.07 -21.90 14.84
N ILE A 30 -11.12 -23.03 15.56
CA ILE A 30 -10.44 -24.28 15.22
C ILE A 30 -11.15 -25.00 14.06
N ILE A 31 -12.47 -24.78 13.90
CA ILE A 31 -13.30 -25.40 12.85
C ILE A 31 -13.19 -24.62 11.53
N LEU A 32 -12.80 -23.33 11.58
CA LEU A 32 -12.49 -22.50 10.42
C LEU A 32 -11.13 -22.87 9.81
N ASN A 33 -10.93 -24.14 9.46
CA ASN A 33 -9.83 -24.55 8.60
C ASN A 33 -10.19 -24.18 7.16
N LYS A 34 -9.35 -23.31 6.58
CA LYS A 34 -9.53 -22.50 5.36
C LYS A 34 -10.23 -21.17 5.61
N LYS A 35 -9.57 -20.28 6.36
CA LYS A 35 -9.51 -18.91 5.86
C LYS A 35 -8.82 -19.00 4.51
N ASP A 36 -9.56 -18.82 3.43
CA ASP A 36 -8.96 -18.45 2.16
C ASP A 36 -8.26 -17.11 2.41
N TYR A 37 -6.97 -17.20 2.72
CA TYR A 37 -6.13 -16.02 2.79
C TYR A 37 -6.06 -15.49 1.37
N ASN A 38 -6.79 -14.43 1.10
CA ASN A 38 -6.71 -13.70 -0.15
C ASN A 38 -5.35 -12.99 -0.20
N TYR A 39 -4.32 -13.71 -0.61
CA TYR A 39 -3.01 -13.14 -0.85
C TYR A 39 -3.10 -12.22 -2.06
N ILE A 40 -2.72 -10.97 -1.87
CA ILE A 40 -2.56 -10.03 -2.97
C ILE A 40 -1.30 -10.45 -3.72
N ILE A 41 -1.47 -10.93 -4.94
CA ILE A 41 -0.34 -11.22 -5.84
C ILE A 41 0.08 -9.88 -6.46
N PRO A 42 1.31 -9.40 -6.20
CA PRO A 42 1.77 -8.10 -6.66
C PRO A 42 2.06 -8.11 -8.17
N ASP A 43 1.74 -7.02 -8.87
CA ASP A 43 2.02 -6.82 -10.30
C ASP A 43 3.50 -6.54 -10.56
N ILE A 44 4.17 -5.86 -9.63
CA ILE A 44 5.58 -5.47 -9.72
C ILE A 44 6.29 -5.91 -8.44
N LYS A 45 7.52 -6.40 -8.58
CA LYS A 45 8.41 -6.73 -7.47
C LYS A 45 9.64 -5.84 -7.50
N VAL A 46 9.94 -5.22 -6.37
CA VAL A 46 11.17 -4.46 -6.14
C VAL A 46 12.02 -5.20 -5.12
N SER A 47 13.23 -5.57 -5.53
CA SER A 47 14.19 -6.31 -4.69
C SER A 47 15.59 -5.74 -4.83
N LYS A 48 16.34 -5.72 -3.72
CA LYS A 48 17.76 -5.35 -3.71
C LYS A 48 18.60 -6.62 -3.86
N ILE A 49 19.38 -6.74 -4.94
CA ILE A 49 20.26 -7.87 -5.24
C ILE A 49 21.67 -7.31 -5.38
N ASN A 50 22.64 -7.81 -4.62
CA ASN A 50 24.04 -7.34 -4.66
C ASN A 50 24.19 -5.81 -4.54
N SER A 51 23.41 -5.19 -3.65
CA SER A 51 23.32 -3.73 -3.47
C SER A 51 22.70 -2.94 -4.63
N GLU A 52 22.27 -3.59 -5.71
CA GLU A 52 21.54 -2.97 -6.80
C GLU A 52 20.03 -3.21 -6.68
N TRP A 53 19.25 -2.17 -6.99
CA TRP A 53 17.80 -2.27 -6.98
C TRP A 53 17.29 -2.79 -8.32
N VAL A 54 16.54 -3.89 -8.25
CA VAL A 54 15.98 -4.57 -9.42
C VAL A 54 14.46 -4.52 -9.35
N ILE A 55 13.86 -3.97 -10.40
CA ILE A 55 12.40 -3.81 -10.55
C ILE A 55 11.94 -4.73 -11.68
N LYS A 56 11.09 -5.71 -11.36
CA LYS A 56 10.57 -6.69 -12.32
C LYS A 56 9.05 -6.71 -12.29
N SER A 57 8.43 -6.84 -13.45
CA SER A 57 7.01 -7.17 -13.55
C SER A 57 6.80 -8.65 -13.21
N ASN A 58 5.66 -8.95 -12.60
CA ASN A 58 5.29 -10.30 -12.25
C ASN A 58 4.66 -11.00 -13.46
N LYS A 59 5.42 -11.91 -14.06
CA LYS A 59 4.98 -12.70 -15.22
C LYS A 59 3.83 -13.66 -14.91
N LEU A 60 3.60 -14.01 -13.64
CA LEU A 60 2.49 -14.88 -13.26
C LEU A 60 1.12 -14.26 -13.56
N ILE A 61 1.02 -12.93 -13.47
CA ILE A 61 -0.24 -12.19 -13.71
C ILE A 61 -0.35 -11.73 -15.17
N SER A 62 0.75 -11.76 -15.92
CA SER A 62 0.79 -11.36 -17.32
C SER A 62 1.21 -12.54 -18.20
N PRO A 63 0.27 -13.45 -18.54
CA PRO A 63 0.58 -14.56 -19.43
C PRO A 63 1.06 -14.07 -20.80
N GLU A 64 2.00 -14.80 -21.39
CA GLU A 64 2.42 -14.54 -22.77
C GLU A 64 1.33 -15.04 -23.73
N ILE A 65 0.59 -14.10 -24.32
CA ILE A 65 -0.42 -14.39 -25.34
C ILE A 65 0.29 -14.45 -26.69
N LYS A 66 0.12 -15.57 -27.40
CA LYS A 66 0.65 -15.78 -28.74
C LYS A 66 -0.49 -16.14 -29.68
N ILE A 67 -0.39 -15.67 -30.92
CA ILE A 67 -1.31 -16.07 -31.99
C ILE A 67 -0.87 -17.45 -32.47
N ASN A 68 -1.82 -18.37 -32.61
CA ASN A 68 -1.55 -19.70 -33.13
C ASN A 68 -1.16 -19.59 -34.62
N GLU A 69 0.05 -20.07 -34.94
CA GLU A 69 0.66 -19.98 -36.27
C GLU A 69 -0.18 -20.64 -37.37
N LYS A 70 -1.02 -21.61 -37.04
CA LYS A 70 -1.94 -22.24 -38.00
C LYS A 70 -2.88 -21.24 -38.66
N TYR A 71 -3.36 -20.24 -37.93
CA TYR A 71 -4.23 -19.20 -38.48
C TYR A 71 -3.46 -18.11 -39.23
N ILE A 72 -2.16 -17.97 -38.98
CA ILE A 72 -1.28 -17.06 -39.71
C ILE A 72 -0.97 -17.63 -41.10
N ASN A 73 -0.82 -18.95 -41.17
CA ASN A 73 -0.43 -19.68 -42.38
C ASN A 73 -1.62 -20.39 -43.05
N ILE A 74 -2.85 -19.92 -42.84
CA ILE A 74 -4.02 -20.51 -43.52
C ILE A 74 -3.87 -20.32 -45.03
N ASP A 75 -4.01 -21.41 -45.78
CA ASP A 75 -3.98 -21.39 -47.24
C ASP A 75 -5.24 -20.70 -47.78
N GLU A 76 -5.10 -19.44 -48.21
CA GLU A 76 -6.18 -18.62 -48.74
C GLU A 76 -6.71 -19.12 -50.11
N LYS A 77 -6.04 -20.10 -50.74
CA LYS A 77 -6.35 -20.57 -52.11
C LYS A 77 -7.73 -21.18 -52.28
N ASN A 78 -8.30 -21.78 -51.23
CA ASN A 78 -9.59 -22.49 -51.28
C ASN A 78 -10.72 -21.76 -50.52
N MET A 79 -10.53 -20.47 -50.19
CA MET A 79 -11.46 -19.71 -49.35
C MET A 79 -12.26 -18.69 -50.15
N SER A 80 -13.50 -18.44 -49.72
CA SER A 80 -14.31 -17.31 -50.21
C SER A 80 -13.61 -15.97 -49.88
N GLU A 81 -13.83 -14.94 -50.69
CA GLU A 81 -13.35 -13.57 -50.42
C GLU A 81 -13.83 -13.06 -49.04
N ASP A 82 -15.07 -13.40 -48.66
CA ASP A 82 -15.64 -13.02 -47.36
C ASP A 82 -14.90 -13.70 -46.19
N ASP A 83 -14.57 -14.99 -46.34
CA ASP A 83 -13.86 -15.76 -45.31
C ASP A 83 -12.40 -15.26 -45.15
N LYS A 84 -11.72 -14.93 -46.26
CA LYS A 84 -10.38 -14.32 -46.23
C LYS A 84 -10.40 -13.00 -45.48
N LYS A 85 -11.38 -12.14 -45.79
CA LYS A 85 -11.53 -10.84 -45.13
C LYS A 85 -11.77 -11.01 -43.64
N TYR A 86 -12.67 -11.92 -43.25
CA TYR A 86 -12.97 -12.22 -41.85
C TYR A 86 -11.73 -12.67 -41.07
N ILE A 87 -10.94 -13.60 -41.60
CA ILE A 87 -9.72 -14.07 -40.93
C ILE A 87 -8.70 -12.93 -40.79
N LYS A 88 -8.52 -12.13 -41.84
CA LYS A 88 -7.57 -11.01 -41.84
C LYS A 88 -7.93 -9.94 -40.82
N GLU A 89 -9.21 -9.59 -40.71
CA GLU A 89 -9.71 -8.63 -39.72
C GLU A 89 -9.49 -9.13 -38.29
N ASN A 90 -9.91 -10.36 -37.98
CA ASN A 90 -9.71 -10.95 -36.65
C ASN A 90 -8.22 -11.09 -36.29
N LEU A 91 -7.36 -11.41 -37.26
CA LEU A 91 -5.93 -11.52 -37.04
C LEU A 91 -5.28 -10.15 -36.78
N GLN A 92 -5.77 -9.09 -37.44
CA GLN A 92 -5.35 -7.72 -37.13
C GLN A 92 -5.81 -7.29 -35.74
N GLU A 93 -7.05 -7.57 -35.37
CA GLU A 93 -7.58 -7.29 -34.03
C GLU A 93 -6.80 -8.04 -32.95
N ALA A 94 -6.51 -9.32 -33.16
CA ALA A 94 -5.70 -10.12 -32.25
C ALA A 94 -4.28 -9.56 -32.08
N LYS A 95 -3.63 -9.15 -33.19
CA LYS A 95 -2.31 -8.50 -33.14
C LYS A 95 -2.36 -7.18 -32.37
N LEU A 96 -3.39 -6.37 -32.60
CA LEU A 96 -3.58 -5.10 -31.90
C LEU A 96 -3.82 -5.33 -30.41
N PHE A 97 -4.62 -6.33 -30.05
CA PHE A 97 -4.90 -6.71 -28.68
C PHE A 97 -3.62 -7.09 -27.92
N ILE A 98 -2.79 -7.96 -28.50
CA ILE A 98 -1.50 -8.37 -27.90
C ILE A 98 -0.57 -7.15 -27.75
N LYS A 99 -0.50 -6.30 -28.79
CA LYS A 99 0.27 -5.05 -28.74
C LYS A 99 -0.18 -4.14 -27.60
N ASN A 100 -1.49 -3.99 -27.41
CA ASN A 100 -2.06 -3.15 -26.36
C ASN A 100 -1.78 -3.71 -24.95
N ILE A 101 -1.79 -5.04 -24.78
CA ILE A 101 -1.41 -5.68 -23.52
C ILE A 101 0.05 -5.42 -23.20
N ASN A 102 0.95 -5.62 -24.17
CA ASN A 102 2.37 -5.34 -23.99
C ASN A 102 2.61 -3.88 -23.65
N TYR A 103 1.97 -2.96 -24.38
CA TYR A 103 2.03 -1.53 -24.09
C TYR A 103 1.58 -1.19 -22.67
N ARG A 104 0.48 -1.79 -22.19
CA ARG A 104 0.00 -1.61 -20.81
C ARG A 104 1.03 -2.08 -19.79
N ASN A 105 1.62 -3.25 -20.01
CA ASN A 105 2.62 -3.84 -19.11
C ASN A 105 3.91 -3.01 -19.07
N ASP A 106 4.38 -2.55 -20.23
CA ASP A 106 5.56 -1.69 -20.34
C ASP A 106 5.31 -0.33 -19.68
N THR A 107 4.14 0.24 -19.88
CA THR A 107 3.75 1.52 -19.25
C THR A 107 3.65 1.36 -17.73
N LEU A 108 3.11 0.25 -17.23
CA LEU A 108 3.06 -0.06 -15.80
C LEU A 108 4.47 -0.21 -15.21
N LEU A 109 5.38 -0.89 -15.92
CA LEU A 109 6.78 -1.01 -15.49
C LEU A 109 7.50 0.34 -15.49
N ARG A 110 7.27 1.18 -16.50
CA ARG A 110 7.78 2.58 -16.55
C ARG A 110 7.27 3.40 -15.37
N LEU A 111 5.98 3.30 -15.05
CA LEU A 111 5.38 3.95 -13.89
C LEU A 111 6.07 3.50 -12.60
N ALA A 112 6.24 2.19 -12.42
CA ALA A 112 6.90 1.64 -11.23
C ALA A 112 8.33 2.13 -11.07
N LYS A 113 9.10 2.19 -12.17
CA LYS A 113 10.47 2.73 -12.18
C LYS A 113 10.50 4.22 -11.81
N CYS A 114 9.59 5.02 -12.35
CA CYS A 114 9.47 6.44 -12.02
C CYS A 114 9.13 6.65 -10.54
N VAL A 115 8.13 5.90 -10.03
CA VAL A 115 7.76 5.90 -8.60
C VAL A 115 8.94 5.50 -7.73
N PHE A 116 9.66 4.43 -8.10
CA PHE A 116 10.83 3.97 -7.37
C PHE A 116 11.92 5.05 -7.28
N GLN A 117 12.25 5.70 -8.40
CA GLN A 117 13.28 6.75 -8.44
C GLN A 117 12.93 7.95 -7.55
N LYS A 118 11.66 8.36 -7.52
CA LYS A 118 11.20 9.46 -6.65
C LYS A 118 11.10 9.07 -5.17
N GLN A 119 11.03 7.77 -4.88
CA GLN A 119 10.78 7.22 -3.55
C GLN A 119 11.95 6.40 -3.00
N LEU A 120 13.18 6.62 -3.49
CA LEU A 120 14.37 5.89 -3.03
C LEU A 120 14.49 5.86 -1.50
N ASP A 121 14.26 7.01 -0.85
CA ASP A 121 14.32 7.13 0.61
C ASP A 121 13.33 6.19 1.32
N PHE A 122 12.14 5.97 0.75
CA PHE A 122 11.16 5.00 1.26
C PHE A 122 11.64 3.57 1.09
N PHE A 123 12.26 3.24 -0.04
CA PHE A 123 12.74 1.87 -0.29
C PHE A 123 13.95 1.51 0.60
N ASP A 124 14.74 2.49 1.03
CA ASP A 124 15.87 2.26 1.95
C ASP A 124 15.49 2.39 3.45
N ASN A 125 14.52 3.23 3.82
CA ASN A 125 14.22 3.54 5.23
C ASN A 125 12.77 3.25 5.65
N GLY A 126 11.91 2.86 4.72
CA GLY A 126 10.50 2.57 4.95
C GLY A 126 9.58 3.80 4.94
N ILE A 127 8.36 3.60 5.42
CA ILE A 127 7.24 4.54 5.33
C ILE A 127 7.48 5.92 5.94
N GLU A 128 8.40 6.01 6.92
CA GLU A 128 8.76 7.27 7.58
C GLU A 128 9.44 8.26 6.62
N LYS A 129 10.08 7.75 5.56
CA LYS A 129 10.78 8.56 4.56
C LYS A 129 10.04 8.59 3.22
N LEU A 130 8.71 8.47 3.26
CA LEU A 130 7.88 8.64 2.07
C LEU A 130 7.89 10.11 1.61
N ASN A 131 8.44 10.36 0.44
CA ASN A 131 8.47 11.67 -0.18
C ASN A 131 7.09 12.02 -0.76
N PRO A 132 6.66 13.28 -0.70
CA PRO A 132 5.44 13.68 -1.39
C PRO A 132 5.62 13.53 -2.90
N MET A 133 4.57 13.07 -3.58
CA MET A 133 4.62 12.82 -5.03
C MET A 133 3.25 13.04 -5.63
N ASN A 134 3.19 13.95 -6.62
CA ASN A 134 1.96 14.31 -7.31
C ASN A 134 1.80 13.48 -8.60
N LEU A 135 0.56 13.09 -8.92
CA LEU A 135 0.20 12.45 -10.19
C LEU A 135 0.62 13.29 -11.39
N LYS A 136 0.46 14.62 -11.33
CA LYS A 136 0.81 15.54 -12.43
C LYS A 136 2.30 15.51 -12.78
N GLU A 137 3.16 15.44 -11.77
CA GLU A 137 4.61 15.42 -11.95
C GLU A 137 5.05 14.10 -12.60
N VAL A 138 4.53 12.97 -12.09
CA VAL A 138 4.81 11.64 -12.65
C VAL A 138 4.27 11.51 -14.07
N ALA A 139 3.10 12.08 -14.35
CA ALA A 139 2.51 12.10 -15.69
C ALA A 139 3.40 12.87 -16.68
N LYS A 140 3.96 14.01 -16.26
CA LYS A 140 4.92 14.79 -17.05
C LYS A 140 6.20 14.01 -17.33
N ASP A 141 6.77 13.36 -16.32
CA ASP A 141 8.00 12.56 -16.47
C ASP A 141 7.81 11.33 -17.38
N MET A 142 6.59 10.81 -17.45
CA MET A 142 6.24 9.67 -18.31
C MET A 142 5.77 10.07 -19.71
N ASP A 143 5.54 11.35 -19.96
CA ASP A 143 4.89 11.89 -21.18
C ASP A 143 3.50 11.28 -21.44
N VAL A 144 2.67 11.24 -20.39
CA VAL A 144 1.28 10.74 -20.47
C VAL A 144 0.33 11.69 -19.74
N HIS A 145 -0.98 11.54 -19.98
CA HIS A 145 -1.98 12.27 -19.21
C HIS A 145 -2.07 11.81 -17.76
N GLU A 146 -2.40 12.74 -16.85
CA GLU A 146 -2.63 12.47 -15.43
C GLU A 146 -3.69 11.36 -15.20
N SER A 147 -4.74 11.35 -16.03
CA SER A 147 -5.79 10.33 -15.99
C SER A 147 -5.24 8.92 -16.29
N THR A 148 -4.24 8.80 -17.16
CA THR A 148 -3.58 7.54 -17.48
C THR A 148 -2.80 7.02 -16.28
N VAL A 149 -2.04 7.86 -15.59
CA VAL A 149 -1.31 7.48 -14.37
C VAL A 149 -2.28 7.07 -13.27
N SER A 150 -3.34 7.87 -13.05
CA SER A 150 -4.36 7.58 -12.05
C SER A 150 -5.01 6.21 -12.29
N ARG A 151 -5.44 5.93 -13.53
CA ARG A 151 -6.02 4.65 -13.94
C ARG A 151 -5.05 3.47 -13.78
N LEU A 152 -3.79 3.65 -14.18
CA LEU A 152 -2.77 2.60 -14.06
C LEU A 152 -2.39 2.31 -12.61
N SER A 153 -2.39 3.31 -11.73
CA SER A 153 -2.00 3.14 -10.33
C SER A 153 -3.05 2.44 -9.46
N ASN A 154 -4.32 2.46 -9.89
CA ASN A 154 -5.44 1.95 -9.12
C ASN A 154 -5.61 0.43 -9.29
N GLY A 155 -5.66 -0.30 -8.19
CA GLY A 155 -5.75 -1.76 -8.19
C GLY A 155 -4.52 -2.44 -8.83
N LYS A 156 -3.36 -1.79 -8.74
CA LYS A 156 -2.05 -2.37 -9.09
C LYS A 156 -1.14 -2.31 -7.89
N TYR A 157 -0.47 -3.41 -7.61
CA TYR A 157 0.29 -3.60 -6.38
C TYR A 157 1.78 -3.79 -6.67
N ILE A 158 2.59 -3.23 -5.79
CA ILE A 158 4.04 -3.33 -5.80
C ILE A 158 4.50 -4.01 -4.52
N GLU A 159 5.28 -5.07 -4.66
CA GLU A 159 5.99 -5.71 -3.57
C GLU A 159 7.27 -4.93 -3.27
N THR A 160 7.42 -4.56 -2.01
CA THR A 160 8.58 -3.84 -1.48
C THR A 160 9.18 -4.63 -0.31
N PRO A 161 10.41 -4.32 0.14
CA PRO A 161 10.99 -4.95 1.32
C PRO A 161 10.15 -4.79 2.60
N TYR A 162 9.27 -3.79 2.64
CA TYR A 162 8.39 -3.49 3.78
C TYR A 162 6.97 -4.05 3.62
N GLY A 163 6.71 -4.81 2.55
CA GLY A 163 5.40 -5.41 2.27
C GLY A 163 4.82 -5.01 0.90
N VAL A 164 3.58 -5.41 0.67
CA VAL A 164 2.85 -5.15 -0.58
C VAL A 164 2.02 -3.88 -0.43
N PHE A 165 2.23 -2.92 -1.32
CA PHE A 165 1.52 -1.64 -1.35
C PHE A 165 0.83 -1.46 -2.70
N GLU A 166 -0.33 -0.82 -2.71
CA GLU A 166 -0.92 -0.35 -3.97
C GLU A 166 -0.06 0.78 -4.54
N LEU A 167 0.12 0.88 -5.86
CA LEU A 167 0.88 1.98 -6.47
C LEU A 167 0.30 3.35 -6.10
N LYS A 168 -1.02 3.44 -6.00
CA LYS A 168 -1.73 4.63 -5.51
C LYS A 168 -1.24 5.10 -4.13
N PHE A 169 -0.69 4.21 -3.32
CA PHE A 169 -0.17 4.53 -1.99
C PHE A 169 0.94 5.60 -2.01
N PHE A 170 1.80 5.58 -3.03
CA PHE A 170 2.95 6.49 -3.10
C PHE A 170 2.55 7.92 -3.47
N PHE A 171 1.39 8.10 -4.09
CA PHE A 171 0.86 9.42 -4.38
C PHE A 171 0.27 10.01 -3.11
N SER A 172 0.85 11.13 -2.68
CA SER A 172 0.49 11.79 -1.43
C SER A 172 0.65 13.30 -1.55
N SER A 173 -0.22 14.01 -0.84
CA SER A 173 -0.13 15.46 -0.74
C SER A 173 1.12 15.88 0.03
N SER A 174 1.82 16.88 -0.51
CA SER A 174 2.90 17.56 0.19
C SER A 174 2.35 18.48 1.27
N ILE A 175 3.09 18.56 2.37
CA ILE A 175 2.95 19.62 3.37
C ILE A 175 4.27 20.37 3.33
N LYS A 176 4.20 21.64 2.93
CA LYS A 176 5.36 22.53 2.88
C LYS A 176 5.80 22.84 4.30
N ASN A 177 7.09 22.67 4.55
CA ASN A 177 7.76 23.19 5.74
C ASN A 177 8.74 24.28 5.32
N ASP A 178 8.83 25.33 6.12
CA ASP A 178 9.72 26.46 5.85
C ASP A 178 11.22 26.09 5.98
N TYR A 179 11.52 24.92 6.55
CA TYR A 179 12.87 24.38 6.74
C TYR A 179 13.40 23.54 5.55
N GLY A 180 12.77 23.63 4.38
CA GLY A 180 13.33 23.13 3.11
C GLY A 180 13.16 21.64 2.81
N LYS A 181 12.47 20.87 3.66
CA LYS A 181 12.07 19.48 3.36
C LYS A 181 10.55 19.32 3.44
N ASP A 182 9.95 18.98 2.31
CA ASP A 182 8.53 18.64 2.24
C ASP A 182 8.29 17.22 2.75
N TYR A 183 7.23 17.05 3.55
CA TYR A 183 6.84 15.75 4.09
C TYR A 183 5.50 15.33 3.51
N SER A 184 5.36 14.03 3.25
CA SER A 184 4.05 13.46 2.92
C SER A 184 3.16 13.40 4.16
N SER A 185 1.87 13.69 3.98
CA SER A 185 0.88 13.54 5.07
C SER A 185 0.85 12.12 5.67
N LYS A 186 1.20 11.09 4.90
CA LYS A 186 1.32 9.70 5.36
C LYS A 186 2.56 9.46 6.23
N SER A 187 3.73 9.97 5.84
CA SER A 187 4.94 9.90 6.66
C SER A 187 4.71 10.54 8.05
N ILE A 188 4.07 11.72 8.09
CA ILE A 188 3.75 12.40 9.35
C ILE A 188 2.81 11.56 10.23
N LYS A 189 1.78 10.94 9.65
CA LYS A 189 0.86 10.07 10.39
C LYS A 189 1.59 8.86 11.00
N GLU A 190 2.46 8.20 10.24
CA GLU A 190 3.25 7.09 10.78
C GLU A 190 4.24 7.55 11.86
N LYS A 191 4.86 8.73 11.72
CA LYS A 191 5.66 9.34 12.81
C LYS A 191 4.84 9.55 14.08
N ILE A 192 3.63 10.13 13.97
CA ILE A 192 2.72 10.33 15.12
C ILE A 192 2.39 8.98 15.77
N LYS A 193 2.05 7.97 14.97
CA LYS A 193 1.77 6.61 15.46
C LYS A 193 2.98 5.99 16.18
N LYS A 194 4.20 6.20 15.68
CA LYS A 194 5.43 5.74 16.33
C LYS A 194 5.65 6.44 17.67
N ILE A 195 5.45 7.76 17.73
CA ILE A 195 5.56 8.54 18.97
C ILE A 195 4.55 8.03 20.02
N ILE A 196 3.28 7.85 19.62
CA ILE A 196 2.23 7.36 20.52
C ILE A 196 2.48 5.91 20.96
N SER A 197 2.93 5.03 20.06
CA SER A 197 3.21 3.63 20.42
C SER A 197 4.38 3.45 21.38
N HIS A 198 5.33 4.38 21.41
CA HIS A 198 6.46 4.39 22.35
C HIS A 198 6.20 5.27 23.58
N GLU A 199 4.98 5.80 23.76
CA GLU A 199 4.68 6.68 24.88
C GLU A 199 4.56 5.90 26.21
N ASN A 200 4.86 6.58 27.31
CA ASN A 200 4.59 6.02 28.63
C ASN A 200 3.08 6.06 28.89
N LYS A 201 2.43 4.91 28.97
CA LYS A 201 0.98 4.80 29.23
C LYS A 201 0.52 5.50 30.51
N LYS A 202 1.37 5.59 31.53
CA LYS A 202 1.04 6.31 32.79
C LYS A 202 1.00 7.83 32.61
N LYS A 203 1.71 8.34 31.60
CA LYS A 203 1.81 9.77 31.28
C LYS A 203 1.81 9.94 29.75
N PRO A 204 0.66 9.72 29.09
CA PRO A 204 0.56 9.81 27.64
C PRO A 204 0.88 11.22 27.15
N LEU A 205 1.43 11.30 25.95
CA LEU A 205 1.86 12.56 25.35
C LEU A 205 0.65 13.36 24.86
N SER A 206 0.58 14.62 25.26
CA SER A 206 -0.40 15.57 24.73
C SER A 206 -0.09 15.95 23.28
N ASP A 207 -1.11 16.39 22.53
CA ASP A 207 -0.93 16.83 21.14
C ASP A 207 0.10 17.98 21.00
N ASN A 208 0.25 18.83 22.03
CA ASN A 208 1.27 19.87 22.08
C ASN A 208 2.69 19.29 22.25
N GLN A 209 2.84 18.23 23.04
CA GLN A 209 4.14 17.56 23.19
C GLN A 209 4.52 16.83 21.90
N ILE A 210 3.57 16.14 21.26
CA ILE A 210 3.78 15.50 19.96
C ILE A 210 4.17 16.55 18.91
N LYS A 211 3.46 17.69 18.85
CA LYS A 211 3.84 18.83 18.00
C LYS A 211 5.28 19.26 18.24
N ASN A 212 5.68 19.46 19.50
CA ASN A 212 7.02 19.93 19.82
C ASN A 212 8.12 18.91 19.46
N MET A 213 7.82 17.61 19.58
CA MET A 213 8.74 16.55 19.13
C MET A 213 8.88 16.55 17.61
N LEU A 214 7.78 16.70 16.87
CA LEU A 214 7.81 16.85 15.42
C LEU A 214 8.55 18.11 14.98
N PHE A 215 8.42 19.22 15.72
CA PHE A 215 9.16 20.44 15.46
C PHE A 215 10.67 20.25 15.59
N LYS A 216 11.13 19.48 16.59
CA LYS A 216 12.55 19.11 16.74
C LYS A 216 13.08 18.26 15.57
N ASP A 217 12.20 17.49 14.94
CA ASP A 217 12.48 16.74 13.70
C ASP A 217 12.42 17.61 12.43
N GLY A 218 12.20 18.93 12.56
CA GLY A 218 12.07 19.87 11.44
C GLY A 218 10.69 19.84 10.77
N ILE A 219 9.67 19.33 11.46
CA ILE A 219 8.28 19.26 10.97
C ILE A 219 7.42 20.27 11.72
N GLU A 220 7.04 21.35 11.05
CA GLU A 220 6.21 22.40 11.64
C GLU A 220 4.73 22.14 11.36
N LEU A 221 3.96 21.88 12.43
CA LEU A 221 2.52 21.63 12.34
C LEU A 221 1.76 22.40 13.41
N ALA A 222 0.54 22.81 13.07
CA ALA A 222 -0.39 23.31 14.07
C ALA A 222 -0.89 22.16 14.96
N ARG A 223 -1.17 22.46 16.25
CA ARG A 223 -1.72 21.49 17.21
C ARG A 223 -3.00 20.82 16.69
N ARG A 224 -3.89 21.59 16.06
CA ARG A 224 -5.14 21.08 15.46
C ARG A 224 -4.88 20.03 14.37
N THR A 225 -3.81 20.21 13.59
CA THR A 225 -3.41 19.25 12.55
C THR A 225 -2.93 17.94 13.17
N VAL A 226 -2.15 18.01 14.26
CA VAL A 226 -1.71 16.83 15.02
C VAL A 226 -2.92 16.07 15.60
N SER A 227 -3.88 16.77 16.21
CA SER A 227 -5.13 16.15 16.72
C SER A 227 -5.91 15.45 15.61
N LYS A 228 -6.12 16.13 14.48
CA LYS A 228 -6.83 15.55 13.32
C LYS A 228 -6.13 14.30 12.77
N TYR A 229 -4.80 14.30 12.73
CA TYR A 229 -4.04 13.13 12.28
C TYR A 229 -4.09 11.98 13.28
N ARG A 230 -3.98 12.27 14.58
CA ARG A 230 -4.17 11.30 15.67
C ARG A 230 -5.54 10.64 15.62
N GLU A 231 -6.60 11.43 15.48
CA GLU A 231 -7.98 10.93 15.34
C GLU A 231 -8.14 10.07 14.09
N SER A 232 -7.57 10.47 12.96
CA SER A 232 -7.60 9.66 11.73
C SER A 232 -6.86 8.32 11.84
N LEU A 233 -5.98 8.18 12.85
CA LEU A 233 -5.27 6.95 13.19
C LEU A 233 -6.00 6.15 14.28
N ASN A 234 -7.21 6.55 14.67
CA ASN A 234 -8.02 5.95 15.72
C ASN A 234 -7.36 5.96 17.11
N PHE A 235 -6.49 6.94 17.38
CA PHE A 235 -5.97 7.16 18.73
C PHE A 235 -6.85 8.16 19.47
N GLU A 236 -7.28 7.79 20.68
CA GLU A 236 -8.06 8.66 21.58
C GLU A 236 -7.22 9.83 22.11
N SER A 237 -7.85 10.76 22.83
CA SER A 237 -7.15 11.92 23.42
C SER A 237 -6.14 11.47 24.48
N SER A 238 -5.16 12.32 24.83
CA SER A 238 -4.20 11.98 25.88
C SER A 238 -4.87 11.69 27.22
N SER A 239 -6.00 12.33 27.52
CA SER A 239 -6.75 12.10 28.76
C SER A 239 -7.37 10.71 28.77
N ASP A 240 -7.97 10.29 27.65
CA ASP A 240 -8.63 8.99 27.53
C ASP A 240 -7.60 7.85 27.50
N ARG A 241 -6.46 8.05 26.81
CA ARG A 241 -5.36 7.07 26.76
C ARG A 241 -4.73 6.81 28.13
N LYS A 242 -4.82 7.76 29.08
CA LYS A 242 -4.33 7.59 30.45
C LYS A 242 -5.20 6.62 31.27
N ASN A 243 -6.47 6.51 30.92
CA ASN A 243 -7.45 5.73 31.68
C ASN A 243 -7.54 4.25 31.20
N LYS A 244 -6.67 3.83 30.28
CA LYS A 244 -6.51 2.45 29.77
C LYS A 244 -5.24 1.80 30.31
#